data_AF-A0A1G1GAW5-F1
#
_entry.id   AF-A0A1G1GAW5-F1
#
_cell.length_a   1.000
_cell.length_b   1.000
_cell.length_c   1.000
_cell.angle_alpha   90.00
_cell.angle_beta   90.00
_cell.angle_gamma   90.00
#
_symmetry.space_group_name_H-M   'P 1'
#
loop_
_entity.id
_entity.type
_entity.pdbx_description
1 polymer ?
#
loop_
_entity_poly.entity_id
_entity_poly.type
_entity_poly.pdbx_seq_one_letter_code
_entity_poly.pdbx_strand_id
1 'polypeptide(L)' 'MNIGKIKNLPPSAKLICKTIAYEGSMTQKEIITNTFLPERTVRHALELLIRKNLIIRQPYLNDARQAVYSI' A
#
# COMPACT_ATOMS: atom_id res chain seq x y z
N MET A 1 -0.96 14.65 -4.61
CA MET A 1 -1.35 13.40 -5.30
C MET A 1 -2.34 13.74 -6.42
N ASN A 2 -2.04 13.42 -7.69
CA ASN A 2 -2.90 13.79 -8.82
C ASN A 2 -4.13 12.85 -8.87
N ILE A 3 -5.32 13.35 -8.53
CA ILE A 3 -6.57 12.58 -8.36
C ILE A 3 -6.94 11.76 -9.61
N GLY A 4 -6.53 12.20 -10.80
CA GLY A 4 -6.76 11.48 -12.06
C GLY A 4 -6.12 10.09 -12.14
N LYS A 5 -4.96 9.86 -11.50
CA LYS A 5 -4.26 8.55 -11.53
C LYS A 5 -4.96 7.47 -10.69
N ILE A 6 -5.76 7.86 -9.70
CA ILE A 6 -6.42 6.94 -8.76
C ILE A 6 -7.74 6.42 -9.34
N LYS A 7 -8.41 7.18 -10.22
CA LYS A 7 -9.74 6.81 -10.76
C LYS A 7 -9.72 5.45 -11.50
N ASN A 8 -8.64 5.14 -12.19
CA ASN A 8 -8.48 3.90 -12.97
C ASN A 8 -7.85 2.74 -12.18
N LEU A 9 -7.76 2.85 -10.85
CA LEU A 9 -7.26 1.76 -10.00
C LEU A 9 -8.39 0.81 -9.56
N PRO A 10 -8.09 -0.49 -9.40
CA PRO A 10 -8.98 -1.43 -8.73
C PRO A 10 -9.39 -0.93 -7.33
N PRO A 11 -10.59 -1.29 -6.83
CA PRO A 11 -11.06 -0.89 -5.51
C PRO A 11 -10.07 -1.20 -4.38
N SER A 12 -9.46 -2.39 -4.40
CA SER A 12 -8.47 -2.80 -3.40
C SER A 12 -7.24 -1.88 -3.37
N ALA A 13 -6.69 -1.54 -4.54
CA ALA A 13 -5.56 -0.62 -4.64
C ALA A 13 -5.93 0.80 -4.20
N LYS A 14 -7.14 1.27 -4.51
CA LYS A 14 -7.63 2.56 -4.02
C LYS A 14 -7.75 2.58 -2.50
N LEU A 15 -8.30 1.52 -1.91
CA LEU A 15 -8.45 1.39 -0.46
C LEU A 15 -7.08 1.44 0.21
N ILE A 16 -6.15 0.56 -0.15
CA ILE A 16 -4.80 0.49 0.44
C ILE A 16 -4.09 1.83 0.32
N CYS A 17 -4.15 2.46 -0.86
CA CYS A 17 -3.51 3.75 -1.07
C CYS A 17 -4.10 4.85 -0.17
N LYS A 18 -5.42 4.85 0.04
CA LYS A 18 -6.07 5.77 0.98
C LYS A 18 -5.69 5.46 2.43
N THR A 19 -5.64 4.18 2.80
CA THR A 19 -5.23 3.75 4.15
C THR A 19 -3.82 4.22 4.46
N ILE A 20 -2.84 3.98 3.59
CA ILE A 20 -1.45 4.46 3.77
C ILE A 20 -1.41 6.00 3.81
N ALA A 21 -2.19 6.69 2.99
CA ALA A 21 -2.24 8.16 3.01
C ALA A 21 -2.82 8.73 4.31
N TYR A 22 -3.67 7.98 5.00
CA TYR A 22 -4.34 8.42 6.24
C TYR A 22 -3.58 7.98 7.50
N GLU A 23 -3.18 6.70 7.57
CA GLU A 23 -2.49 6.09 8.72
C GLU A 23 -0.97 6.33 8.70
N GLY A 24 -0.41 6.69 7.55
CA GLY A 24 1.02 6.88 7.35
C GLY A 24 1.74 5.62 6.86
N SER A 25 3.03 5.52 7.16
CA SER A 25 3.87 4.40 6.71
C SER A 25 3.47 3.10 7.42
N MET A 26 3.20 2.05 6.67
CA MET A 26 2.71 0.78 7.23
C MET A 26 3.43 -0.42 6.63
N THR A 27 3.62 -1.46 7.43
CA THR A 27 4.04 -2.79 6.98
C THR A 27 2.91 -3.48 6.21
N GLN A 28 3.25 -4.49 5.41
CA GLN A 28 2.23 -5.31 4.72
C GLN A 28 1.23 -5.93 5.71
N LYS A 29 1.70 -6.34 6.89
CA LYS A 29 0.86 -6.95 7.94
C LYS A 29 -0.17 -5.95 8.48
N GLU A 30 0.27 -4.74 8.78
CA GLU A 30 -0.64 -3.68 9.23
C GLU A 30 -1.65 -3.31 8.15
N ILE A 31 -1.24 -3.28 6.88
CA ILE A 31 -2.17 -3.02 5.76
C ILE A 31 -3.23 -4.12 5.65
N ILE A 32 -2.86 -5.39 5.81
CA ILE A 32 -3.81 -6.51 5.85
C ILE A 32 -4.83 -6.32 6.99
N THR A 33 -4.35 -6.01 8.19
CA THR A 33 -5.20 -5.80 9.36
C THR A 33 -6.14 -4.61 9.19
N ASN A 34 -5.65 -3.47 8.69
CA ASN A 34 -6.43 -2.24 8.60
C ASN A 34 -7.41 -2.22 7.42
N THR A 35 -7.15 -3.00 6.37
CA THR A 35 -8.03 -3.05 5.18
C THR A 35 -8.98 -4.23 5.17
N PHE A 36 -8.77 -5.23 6.03
CA PHE A 36 -9.49 -6.51 6.04
C PHE A 36 -9.45 -7.25 4.69
N LEU A 37 -8.50 -6.90 3.82
CA LEU A 37 -8.31 -7.57 2.55
C LEU A 37 -7.49 -8.86 2.72
N PRO A 38 -7.77 -9.92 1.94
CA PRO A 38 -6.90 -11.08 1.90
C PRO A 38 -5.45 -10.72 1.55
N GLU A 39 -4.49 -11.40 2.15
CA GLU A 39 -3.05 -11.13 1.94
C GLU A 39 -2.68 -11.07 0.45
N ARG A 40 -3.17 -12.02 -0.35
CA ARG A 40 -2.90 -12.08 -1.79
C ARG A 40 -3.39 -10.82 -2.51
N THR A 41 -4.55 -10.30 -2.12
CA THR A 41 -5.12 -9.05 -2.66
C THR A 41 -4.26 -7.85 -2.27
N VAL A 42 -3.79 -7.80 -1.02
CA VAL A 42 -2.89 -6.73 -0.55
C VAL A 42 -1.58 -6.74 -1.34
N ARG A 43 -0.95 -7.90 -1.49
CA ARG A 43 0.30 -8.03 -2.25
C ARG A 43 0.15 -7.55 -3.69
N HIS A 44 -0.87 -8.02 -4.41
CA HIS A 44 -1.13 -7.59 -5.78
C HIS A 44 -1.41 -6.09 -5.89
N ALA A 45 -2.14 -5.52 -4.93
CA ALA A 45 -2.42 -4.09 -4.91
C ALA A 45 -1.15 -3.27 -4.63
N LEU A 46 -0.29 -3.68 -3.68
CA LEU A 46 0.98 -3.02 -3.40
C LEU A 46 1.91 -3.05 -4.61
N GLU A 47 2.05 -4.20 -5.27
CA GLU A 47 2.82 -4.32 -6.52
C GLU A 47 2.31 -3.37 -7.61
N LEU A 48 0.98 -3.28 -7.78
CA LEU A 48 0.36 -2.37 -8.74
C LEU A 48 0.62 -0.89 -8.41
N LEU A 49 0.51 -0.52 -7.13
CA LEU A 49 0.74 0.86 -6.66
C LEU A 49 2.20 1.27 -6.83
N ILE A 50 3.15 0.38 -6.53
CA ILE A 50 4.59 0.59 -6.77
C ILE A 50 4.87 0.76 -8.25
N ARG A 51 4.35 -0.14 -9.11
CA ARG A 51 4.51 -0.04 -10.58
C ARG A 51 3.98 1.27 -11.14
N LYS A 52 2.96 1.86 -10.51
CA LYS A 52 2.38 3.15 -10.89
C LYS A 52 3.04 4.36 -10.21
N ASN A 53 4.10 4.15 -9.42
CA ASN A 53 4.80 5.16 -8.63
C ASN A 53 3.84 5.97 -7.75
N LEU A 54 2.91 5.28 -7.08
CA LEU A 54 1.95 5.87 -6.16
C LEU A 54 2.30 5.63 -4.69
N ILE A 55 3.14 4.63 -4.44
CA ILE A 55 3.74 4.33 -3.14
C ILE A 55 5.18 3.90 -3.37
N ILE A 56 6.00 3.96 -2.32
CA ILE A 56 7.35 3.41 -2.28
C ILE A 56 7.43 2.25 -1.29
N ARG A 57 8.42 1.38 -1.49
CA ARG A 57 8.77 0.27 -0.57
C ARG A 57 10.14 0.55 0.02
N GLN A 58 10.24 0.56 1.35
CA GLN A 58 11.51 0.74 2.07
C GLN A 58 11.72 -0.41 3.07
N PRO A 59 12.97 -0.79 3.37
CA PRO A 59 13.26 -1.69 4.48
C PRO A 59 12.69 -1.14 5.79
N TYR A 60 12.10 -1.99 6.62
CA TYR A 60 11.64 -1.56 7.92
C TYR A 60 12.82 -1.44 8.88
N LEU A 61 12.95 -0.29 9.56
CA LEU A 61 14.11 0.01 10.40
C LEU A 61 14.25 -0.97 11.58
N ASN A 62 13.13 -1.39 12.18
CA ASN A 62 13.15 -2.29 13.33
C ASN A 62 13.35 -3.76 12.94
N ASP A 63 13.10 -4.11 11.67
CA ASP A 63 13.33 -5.45 11.12
C ASP A 63 13.53 -5.38 9.61
N ALA A 64 14.78 -5.45 9.16
CA ALA A 64 15.14 -5.33 7.74
C ALA A 64 14.58 -6.46 6.85
N ARG A 65 14.04 -7.55 7.44
CA ARG A 65 13.34 -8.61 6.70
C ARG A 65 11.96 -8.17 6.24
N GLN A 66 11.40 -7.15 6.91
CA GLN A 66 10.13 -6.54 6.58
C GLN A 66 10.31 -5.29 5.74
N ALA A 67 9.22 -4.87 5.11
CA ALA A 67 9.16 -3.63 4.39
C ALA A 67 7.99 -2.79 4.87
N VAL A 68 8.21 -1.47 4.86
CA VAL A 68 7.19 -0.46 5.04
C VAL A 68 6.85 0.19 3.71
N TYR A 69 5.58 0.56 3.56
CA TYR A 69 5.03 1.21 2.39
C TYR A 69 4.51 2.59 2.79
N SER A 70 4.85 3.59 1.99
CA SER A 70 4.44 4.98 2.18
C SER A 70 4.09 5.62 0.84
N ILE A 71 3.34 6.74 0.86
CA ILE A 71 3.11 7.57 -0.33
C ILE A 71 4.42 8.17 -0.83
#